data_AF-A0A846EKA7-F1
#
_entry.id   AF-A0A846EKA7-F1
#
_cell.length_a   1.000
_cell.length_b   1.000
_cell.length_c   1.000
_cell.angle_alpha   90.00
_cell.angle_beta   90.00
_cell.angle_gamma   90.00
#
_symmetry.space_group_name_H-M   'P 1'
#
loop_
_entity.id
_entity.type
_entity.pdbx_description
1 polymer ?
#
loop_
_entity_poly.entity_id
_entity_poly.type
_entity_poly.pdbx_seq_one_letter_code
_entity_poly.pdbx_strand_id
1 'polypeptide(L)'
;MKLKPFQFGVLQEQDIQWMLSQGKQHKLAVGDVLIAEGTYINHIHFILQGSLSVLLSQRSETSQNNFDQEISIIQPIEILGEISFLDQLPTSATVKAVENTLILSLSNQQLLSKLNHDLDFASRFYHSLCILLSERLRTVNSLFIKHQILSSPPLRKVLFIFAVLDDLDIDWILNTGKVVKYPPGEVLIQQQEVVDSFYILLQGKLVVSIESIDNQENCNQELAQLSQGEILGEMSFVNTGIASATVKTATESSLLSISQHKLRVKLKQDTSFAKRFYQAITVVITDRLRARMVSIGFSQTAYLNNQFSLESIDEDELDLDTLDNTALAATRFDWLLKQVNIGY
;
A
#
# COMPACT_ATOMS: atom_id res chain seq x y z
N MET A 1 -0.29 14.11 33.78
CA MET A 1 0.41 14.67 32.60
C MET A 1 -0.56 14.54 31.43
N LYS A 2 -1.17 15.64 30.96
CA LYS A 2 -2.09 15.57 29.81
C LYS A 2 -1.24 15.35 28.56
N LEU A 3 -1.34 14.18 27.95
CA LEU A 3 -0.74 13.87 26.65
C LEU A 3 -1.27 14.92 25.65
N LYS A 4 -0.39 15.49 24.80
CA LYS A 4 -0.83 16.31 23.67
C LYS A 4 -1.85 15.50 22.85
N PRO A 5 -2.86 16.13 22.22
CA PRO A 5 -3.79 15.40 21.37
C PRO A 5 -3.01 14.67 20.28
N PHE A 6 -2.99 13.34 20.34
CA PHE A 6 -2.41 12.49 19.29
C PHE A 6 -3.15 12.78 17.99
N GLN A 7 -2.46 12.92 16.86
CA GLN A 7 -3.09 13.12 15.56
C GLN A 7 -2.68 11.99 14.61
N PHE A 8 -3.36 10.85 14.68
CA PHE A 8 -3.15 9.74 13.74
C PHE A 8 -3.83 10.03 12.40
N GLY A 9 -3.22 10.90 11.60
CA GLY A 9 -3.73 11.28 10.29
C GLY A 9 -5.12 11.91 10.37
N VAL A 10 -6.12 11.24 9.82
CA VAL A 10 -7.51 11.71 9.74
C VAL A 10 -8.41 11.16 10.85
N LEU A 11 -7.86 10.41 11.81
CA LEU A 11 -8.61 9.89 12.96
C LEU A 11 -9.10 11.03 13.87
N GLN A 12 -10.34 10.92 14.33
CA GLN A 12 -10.98 11.87 15.23
C GLN A 12 -10.69 11.54 16.69
N GLU A 13 -10.95 12.50 17.59
CA GLU A 13 -10.73 12.32 19.02
C GLU A 13 -11.46 11.09 19.57
N GLN A 14 -12.70 10.85 19.15
CA GLN A 14 -13.46 9.65 19.54
C GLN A 14 -12.79 8.33 19.14
N ASP A 15 -12.13 8.30 17.98
CA ASP A 15 -11.45 7.11 17.46
C ASP A 15 -10.22 6.82 18.33
N ILE A 16 -9.49 7.88 18.68
CA ILE A 16 -8.29 7.80 19.54
C ILE A 16 -8.68 7.41 20.96
N GLN A 17 -9.75 7.98 21.52
CA GLN A 17 -10.25 7.59 22.85
C GLN A 17 -10.66 6.12 22.86
N TRP A 18 -11.33 5.64 21.81
CA TRP A 18 -11.66 4.23 21.69
C TRP A 18 -10.39 3.37 21.67
N MET A 19 -9.40 3.70 20.83
CA MET A 19 -8.13 2.97 20.76
C MET A 19 -7.42 2.94 22.13
N LEU A 20 -7.34 4.07 22.83
CA LEU A 20 -6.73 4.16 24.17
C LEU A 20 -7.50 3.34 25.21
N SER A 21 -8.82 3.25 25.10
CA SER A 21 -9.65 2.46 26.02
C SER A 21 -9.51 0.95 25.83
N GLN A 22 -9.26 0.51 24.59
CA GLN A 22 -9.18 -0.91 24.23
C GLN A 22 -7.74 -1.43 24.23
N GLY A 23 -6.78 -0.57 23.91
CA GLY A 23 -5.36 -0.93 23.81
C GLY A 23 -4.67 -1.03 25.17
N LYS A 24 -3.58 -1.79 25.20
CA LYS A 24 -2.71 -1.95 26.38
C LYS A 24 -1.43 -1.15 26.17
N GLN A 25 -1.05 -0.37 27.17
CA GLN A 25 0.20 0.38 27.12
C GLN A 25 1.38 -0.49 27.59
N HIS A 26 2.48 -0.44 26.84
CA HIS A 26 3.72 -1.14 27.17
C HIS A 26 4.89 -0.17 27.13
N LYS A 27 5.82 -0.32 28.07
CA LYS A 27 7.10 0.38 28.07
C LYS A 27 8.18 -0.56 27.52
N LEU A 28 8.97 -0.04 26.61
CA LEU A 28 10.13 -0.69 26.03
C LEU A 28 11.39 0.04 26.50
N ALA A 29 12.39 -0.72 26.95
CA ALA A 29 13.72 -0.22 27.21
C ALA A 29 14.54 -0.17 25.91
N VAL A 30 15.64 0.58 25.92
CA VAL A 30 16.57 0.64 24.78
C VAL A 30 17.06 -0.77 24.41
N GLY A 31 16.94 -1.12 23.13
CA GLY A 31 17.32 -2.42 22.58
C GLY A 31 16.21 -3.46 22.58
N ASP A 32 15.09 -3.23 23.28
CA ASP A 32 13.96 -4.17 23.30
C ASP A 32 13.40 -4.36 21.89
N VAL A 33 13.16 -5.62 21.53
CA VAL A 33 12.56 -6.00 20.24
C VAL A 33 11.05 -5.99 20.38
N LEU A 34 10.38 -5.09 19.65
CA LEU A 34 8.92 -5.05 19.60
C LEU A 34 8.36 -6.04 18.58
N ILE A 35 8.95 -6.05 17.37
CA ILE A 35 8.59 -6.96 16.28
C ILE A 35 9.87 -7.65 15.84
N ALA A 36 9.84 -8.97 15.71
CA ALA A 36 10.93 -9.73 15.09
C ALA A 36 10.53 -10.10 13.66
N GLU A 37 11.44 -9.98 12.70
CA GLU A 37 11.20 -10.38 11.31
C GLU A 37 10.78 -11.86 11.20
N GLY A 38 9.87 -12.16 10.28
CA GLY A 38 9.41 -13.52 9.96
C GLY A 38 8.45 -14.10 11.00
N THR A 39 7.94 -13.28 11.93
CA THR A 39 7.00 -13.73 12.96
C THR A 39 5.58 -13.33 12.61
N TYR A 40 4.60 -14.11 13.09
CA TYR A 40 3.20 -13.72 13.05
C TYR A 40 2.87 -12.86 14.27
N ILE A 41 2.22 -11.73 14.03
CA ILE A 41 1.75 -10.81 15.08
C ILE A 41 0.24 -10.69 15.02
N ASN A 42 -0.38 -10.63 16.19
CA ASN A 42 -1.83 -10.50 16.36
C ASN A 42 -2.23 -9.15 17.00
N HIS A 43 -1.30 -8.21 17.00
CA HIS A 43 -1.50 -6.85 17.49
C HIS A 43 -0.93 -5.85 16.49
N ILE A 44 -1.59 -4.70 16.43
CA ILE A 44 -1.06 -3.48 15.84
C ILE A 44 -0.54 -2.60 16.97
N HIS A 45 0.58 -1.93 16.73
CA HIS A 45 1.25 -1.10 17.74
C HIS A 45 1.24 0.36 17.30
N PHE A 46 1.00 1.26 18.25
CA PHE A 46 1.05 2.71 18.05
C PHE A 46 2.10 3.30 18.96
N ILE A 47 2.99 4.13 18.43
CA ILE A 47 4.01 4.80 19.25
C ILE A 47 3.40 6.02 19.91
N LEU A 48 3.35 6.02 21.25
CA LEU A 48 2.86 7.15 22.04
C LEU A 48 3.99 8.12 22.41
N GLN A 49 5.19 7.60 22.69
CA GLN A 49 6.38 8.38 23.01
C GLN A 49 7.64 7.54 22.71
N GLY A 50 8.74 8.21 22.36
CA GLY A 50 10.00 7.56 22.04
C GLY A 50 10.09 7.18 20.56
N SER A 51 11.12 6.43 20.20
CA SER A 51 11.44 6.10 18.81
C SER A 51 11.77 4.61 18.67
N LEU A 52 11.49 4.06 17.49
CA LEU A 52 11.79 2.66 17.14
C LEU A 52 12.59 2.65 15.84
N SER A 53 13.63 1.82 15.76
CA SER A 53 14.39 1.57 14.53
C SER A 53 13.84 0.35 13.82
N VAL A 54 13.71 0.44 12.49
CA VAL A 54 13.35 -0.67 11.60
C VAL A 54 14.63 -1.21 10.97
N LEU A 55 14.89 -2.49 11.23
CA LEU A 55 16.03 -3.22 10.73
C LEU A 55 15.58 -4.31 9.76
N LEU A 56 16.25 -4.40 8.61
CA LEU A 56 16.10 -5.54 7.70
C LEU A 56 17.35 -6.42 7.76
N SER A 57 17.16 -7.74 7.86
CA SER A 57 18.28 -8.69 7.90
C SER A 57 18.68 -9.14 6.50
N GLN A 58 19.82 -8.63 6.01
CA GLN A 58 20.29 -8.93 4.66
C GLN A 58 20.98 -10.30 4.67
N ARG A 59 20.29 -11.34 4.17
CA ARG A 59 20.86 -12.69 4.06
C ARG A 59 21.61 -12.82 2.75
N SER A 60 22.93 -12.78 2.82
CA SER A 60 23.80 -13.11 1.68
C SER A 60 24.03 -14.63 1.65
N GLU A 61 23.69 -15.29 0.55
CA GLU A 61 24.03 -16.72 0.34
C GLU A 61 25.55 -16.96 0.33
N THR A 62 26.36 -15.93 0.09
CA THR A 62 27.81 -16.02 -0.11
C THR A 62 28.64 -15.60 1.10
N SER A 63 28.03 -15.02 2.13
CA SER A 63 28.74 -14.49 3.31
C SER A 63 28.04 -14.93 4.61
N GLN A 64 28.76 -15.58 5.52
CA GLN A 64 28.23 -15.99 6.85
C GLN A 64 27.88 -14.82 7.79
N ASN A 65 28.08 -13.56 7.36
CA ASN A 65 27.74 -12.38 8.14
C ASN A 65 26.37 -11.85 7.71
N ASN A 66 25.36 -12.11 8.54
CA ASN A 66 24.10 -11.38 8.48
C ASN A 66 24.36 -9.96 8.96
N PHE A 67 24.09 -8.98 8.11
CA PHE A 67 24.10 -7.58 8.51
C PHE A 67 22.65 -7.10 8.62
N ASP A 68 22.29 -6.63 9.82
CA ASP A 68 21.05 -5.90 10.04
C ASP A 68 21.28 -4.46 9.57
N GLN A 69 20.60 -4.07 8.50
CA GLN A 69 20.64 -2.70 7.99
C GLN A 69 19.48 -1.91 8.60
N GLU A 70 19.78 -0.81 9.28
CA GLU A 70 18.75 0.17 9.68
C GLU A 70 18.24 0.90 8.43
N ILE A 71 16.92 0.83 8.22
CA ILE A 71 16.26 1.44 7.06
C ILE A 71 15.62 2.77 7.42
N SER A 72 15.03 2.83 8.62
CA SER A 72 14.38 4.04 9.10
C SER A 72 14.22 4.03 10.62
N ILE A 73 14.09 5.22 11.18
CA ILE A 73 13.66 5.44 12.55
C ILE A 73 12.21 5.95 12.49
N ILE A 74 11.33 5.21 13.13
CA ILE A 74 9.90 5.48 13.27
C ILE A 74 9.69 6.35 14.51
N GLN A 75 8.94 7.43 14.33
CA GLN A 75 8.68 8.45 15.34
C GLN A 75 7.29 8.26 15.99
N PRO A 76 7.00 8.95 17.10
CA PRO A 76 5.65 8.97 17.68
C PRO A 76 4.59 9.31 16.63
N ILE A 77 3.40 8.73 16.78
CA ILE A 77 2.23 8.89 15.87
C ILE A 77 2.25 7.91 14.67
N GLU A 78 3.26 7.07 14.54
CA GLU A 78 3.25 6.00 13.55
C GLU A 78 2.64 4.68 14.05
N ILE A 79 2.17 3.90 13.09
CA ILE A 79 1.55 2.59 13.28
C ILE A 79 2.56 1.51 12.85
N LEU A 80 2.61 0.40 13.59
CA LEU A 80 3.53 -0.70 13.37
C LEU A 80 2.78 -2.04 13.35
N GLY A 81 3.24 -2.94 12.47
CA GLY A 81 2.60 -4.24 12.25
C GLY A 81 1.38 -4.15 11.34
N GLU A 82 1.14 -3.00 10.72
CA GLU A 82 0.00 -2.73 9.85
C GLU A 82 0.01 -3.59 8.59
N ILE A 83 1.19 -3.83 8.01
CA ILE A 83 1.35 -4.65 6.81
C ILE A 83 0.86 -6.08 7.10
N SER A 84 1.41 -6.71 8.15
CA SER A 84 0.99 -8.04 8.60
C SER A 84 -0.47 -8.10 9.05
N PHE A 85 -1.01 -7.01 9.60
CA PHE A 85 -2.44 -6.93 9.92
C PHE A 85 -3.31 -6.96 8.65
N LEU A 86 -2.87 -6.33 7.56
CA LEU A 86 -3.66 -6.18 6.33
C LEU A 86 -3.61 -7.41 5.43
N ASP A 87 -2.44 -8.03 5.26
CA ASP A 87 -2.24 -9.17 4.37
C ASP A 87 -2.16 -10.52 5.10
N GLN A 88 -2.16 -10.52 6.43
CA GLN A 88 -2.07 -11.72 7.28
C GLN A 88 -0.78 -12.52 7.09
N LEU A 89 0.27 -11.94 6.52
CA LEU A 89 1.55 -12.60 6.30
C LEU A 89 2.56 -12.26 7.42
N PRO A 90 3.62 -13.08 7.61
CA PRO A 90 4.68 -12.80 8.57
C PRO A 90 5.29 -11.41 8.40
N THR A 91 5.79 -10.85 9.49
CA THR A 91 6.41 -9.52 9.55
C THR A 91 7.62 -9.42 8.62
N SER A 92 7.72 -8.31 7.90
CA SER A 92 8.77 -8.10 6.89
C SER A 92 10.08 -7.53 7.45
N ALA A 93 10.08 -7.10 8.71
CA ALA A 93 11.20 -6.39 9.32
C ALA A 93 11.27 -6.62 10.83
N THR A 94 12.45 -6.40 11.40
CA THR A 94 12.63 -6.33 12.85
C THR A 94 12.50 -4.89 13.30
N VAL A 95 11.84 -4.65 14.44
CA VAL A 95 11.63 -3.31 15.01
C VAL A 95 12.12 -3.28 16.46
N LYS A 96 13.05 -2.38 16.77
CA LYS A 96 13.70 -2.28 18.10
C LYS A 96 13.64 -0.87 18.67
N ALA A 97 13.53 -0.75 19.98
CA ALA A 97 13.58 0.53 20.68
C ALA A 97 15.00 1.11 20.66
N VAL A 98 15.13 2.36 20.18
CA VAL A 98 16.41 3.10 20.22
C VAL A 98 16.53 4.00 21.45
N GLU A 99 15.41 4.23 22.13
CA GLU A 99 15.30 4.94 23.39
C GLU A 99 14.18 4.31 24.24
N ASN A 100 13.95 4.79 25.45
CA ASN A 100 12.81 4.32 26.25
C ASN A 100 11.49 4.74 25.57
N THR A 101 10.74 3.76 25.09
CA THR A 101 9.58 3.98 24.23
C THR A 101 8.29 3.52 24.92
N LEU A 102 7.24 4.31 24.81
CA LEU A 102 5.88 3.96 25.25
C LEU A 102 5.04 3.67 24.01
N ILE A 103 4.46 2.48 23.98
CA ILE A 103 3.57 2.05 22.90
C ILE A 103 2.17 1.72 23.43
N LEU A 104 1.20 1.74 22.53
CA LEU A 104 -0.12 1.18 22.71
C LEU A 104 -0.27 -0.04 21.78
N SER A 105 -0.57 -1.20 22.33
CA SER A 105 -0.86 -2.42 21.57
C SER A 105 -2.36 -2.66 21.53
N LEU A 106 -2.93 -2.79 20.33
CA LEU A 106 -4.34 -3.11 20.11
C LEU A 106 -4.45 -4.46 19.40
N SER A 107 -5.34 -5.34 19.89
CA SER A 107 -5.55 -6.65 19.27
C SER A 107 -6.16 -6.53 17.89
N ASN A 108 -5.69 -7.35 16.94
CA ASN A 108 -6.26 -7.45 15.60
C ASN A 108 -7.75 -7.80 15.64
N GLN A 109 -8.16 -8.70 16.55
CA GLN A 109 -9.56 -9.11 16.68
C GLN A 109 -10.46 -7.94 17.10
N GLN A 110 -10.03 -7.15 18.07
CA GLN A 110 -10.78 -5.97 18.54
C GLN A 110 -10.86 -4.90 17.44
N LEU A 111 -9.76 -4.67 16.73
CA LEU A 111 -9.71 -3.72 15.63
C LEU A 111 -10.61 -4.16 14.47
N LEU A 112 -10.52 -5.41 14.02
CA LEU A 112 -11.37 -5.96 12.95
C LEU A 112 -12.85 -5.88 13.32
N SER A 113 -13.20 -6.21 14.57
CA SER A 113 -14.56 -6.05 15.05
C SER A 113 -15.04 -4.60 14.92
N LYS A 114 -14.22 -3.62 15.31
CA LYS A 114 -14.55 -2.20 15.18
C LYS A 114 -14.67 -1.76 13.71
N LEU A 115 -13.76 -2.19 12.84
CA LEU A 115 -13.78 -1.88 11.40
C LEU A 115 -15.02 -2.45 10.68
N ASN A 116 -15.55 -3.56 11.17
CA ASN A 116 -16.75 -4.20 10.61
C ASN A 116 -18.05 -3.54 11.07
N HIS A 117 -18.10 -3.05 12.32
CA HIS A 117 -19.33 -2.51 12.91
C HIS A 117 -19.45 -0.98 12.85
N ASP A 118 -18.33 -0.26 12.69
CA ASP A 118 -18.31 1.20 12.62
C ASP A 118 -17.73 1.65 11.28
N LEU A 119 -18.63 2.01 10.35
CA LEU A 119 -18.27 2.45 9.00
C LEU A 119 -17.45 3.74 8.99
N ASP A 120 -17.79 4.67 9.88
CA ASP A 120 -17.14 5.97 9.98
C ASP A 120 -15.69 5.81 10.48
N PHE A 121 -15.51 5.01 11.54
CA PHE A 121 -14.18 4.65 12.03
C PHE A 121 -13.39 3.92 10.95
N ALA A 122 -13.99 2.94 10.27
CA ALA A 122 -13.31 2.15 9.25
C ALA A 122 -12.81 3.01 8.09
N SER A 123 -13.65 3.92 7.59
CA SER A 123 -13.27 4.86 6.54
C SER A 123 -12.06 5.71 6.94
N ARG A 124 -12.10 6.32 8.13
CA ARG A 124 -10.97 7.15 8.63
C ARG A 124 -9.73 6.32 8.91
N PHE A 125 -9.87 5.12 9.46
CA PHE A 125 -8.74 4.24 9.78
C PHE A 125 -8.01 3.77 8.52
N TYR A 126 -8.73 3.25 7.51
CA TYR A 126 -8.11 2.88 6.24
C TYR A 126 -7.52 4.08 5.50
N HIS A 127 -8.15 5.26 5.58
CA HIS A 127 -7.57 6.47 5.01
C HIS A 127 -6.24 6.87 5.70
N SER A 128 -6.18 6.79 7.03
CA SER A 128 -4.93 6.99 7.77
C SER A 128 -3.85 5.98 7.38
N LEU A 129 -4.22 4.70 7.18
CA LEU A 129 -3.28 3.68 6.68
C LEU A 129 -2.80 3.98 5.25
N CYS A 130 -3.69 4.42 4.35
CA CYS A 130 -3.30 4.84 3.01
C CYS A 130 -2.22 5.92 3.02
N ILE A 131 -2.40 6.95 3.86
CA ILE A 131 -1.44 8.05 4.01
C ILE A 131 -0.10 7.50 4.53
N LEU A 132 -0.14 6.75 5.63
CA LEU A 132 1.06 6.18 6.27
C LEU A 132 1.84 5.28 5.30
N LEU A 133 1.17 4.32 4.69
CA LEU A 133 1.79 3.35 3.81
C LEU A 133 2.29 3.99 2.50
N SER A 134 1.60 5.02 2.01
CA SER A 134 2.06 5.79 0.84
C SER A 134 3.38 6.50 1.15
N GLU A 135 3.51 7.13 2.31
CA GLU A 135 4.76 7.78 2.74
C GLU A 135 5.90 6.77 2.95
N ARG A 136 5.59 5.60 3.54
CA ARG A 136 6.56 4.51 3.66
C ARG A 136 7.03 4.02 2.30
N LEU A 137 6.13 3.81 1.35
CA LEU A 137 6.48 3.40 0.00
C LEU A 137 7.32 4.46 -0.72
N ARG A 138 7.05 5.75 -0.52
CA ARG A 138 7.90 6.84 -1.05
C ARG A 138 9.31 6.81 -0.45
N THR A 139 9.41 6.63 0.87
CA THR A 139 10.68 6.54 1.59
C THR A 139 11.48 5.33 1.13
N VAL A 140 10.84 4.17 1.06
CA VAL A 140 11.44 2.94 0.58
C VAL A 140 11.90 3.11 -0.86
N ASN A 141 11.06 3.62 -1.76
CA ASN A 141 11.42 3.91 -3.17
C ASN A 141 12.61 4.88 -3.33
N SER A 142 12.76 5.88 -2.45
CA SER A 142 13.89 6.82 -2.54
C SER A 142 15.24 6.16 -2.18
N LEU A 143 15.23 5.13 -1.34
CA LEU A 143 16.42 4.33 -1.03
C LEU A 143 16.90 3.49 -2.24
N PHE A 144 15.99 3.12 -3.16
CA PHE A 144 16.33 2.30 -4.35
C PHE A 144 17.08 3.05 -5.46
N ILE A 145 17.15 4.38 -5.40
CA ILE A 145 17.94 5.18 -6.34
C ILE A 145 19.42 4.75 -6.30
N LYS A 146 19.87 4.11 -5.21
CA LYS A 146 21.28 3.71 -5.01
C LYS A 146 21.64 2.28 -5.41
N HIS A 147 20.67 1.37 -5.63
CA HIS A 147 20.97 -0.07 -5.71
C HIS A 147 20.47 -0.84 -6.94
N GLN A 148 19.87 -0.20 -7.96
CA GLN A 148 19.55 -0.80 -9.28
C GLN A 148 18.86 -2.19 -9.27
N ILE A 149 18.01 -2.51 -8.29
CA ILE A 149 17.26 -3.77 -8.29
C ILE A 149 15.91 -3.57 -9.00
N LEU A 150 15.71 -4.29 -10.10
CA LEU A 150 14.52 -4.27 -10.93
C LEU A 150 13.59 -5.46 -10.64
N SER A 151 12.30 -5.17 -10.78
CA SER A 151 11.19 -6.10 -11.10
C SER A 151 10.66 -7.00 -9.98
N SER A 152 9.49 -6.63 -9.46
CA SER A 152 8.51 -7.59 -8.94
C SER A 152 7.62 -8.08 -10.09
N PRO A 153 7.14 -9.33 -10.08
CA PRO A 153 6.24 -9.83 -11.13
C PRO A 153 4.95 -8.98 -11.20
N PRO A 154 4.39 -8.75 -12.40
CA PRO A 154 3.21 -7.92 -12.59
C PRO A 154 1.95 -8.64 -12.09
N LEU A 155 1.45 -8.23 -10.93
CA LEU A 155 0.13 -8.64 -10.46
C LEU A 155 -0.93 -7.68 -10.98
N ARG A 156 -2.09 -8.19 -11.40
CA ARG A 156 -3.23 -7.36 -11.79
C ARG A 156 -3.82 -6.67 -10.55
N LYS A 157 -3.25 -5.53 -10.15
CA LYS A 157 -3.65 -4.80 -8.92
C LYS A 157 -5.12 -4.41 -8.86
N VAL A 158 -5.75 -4.27 -10.02
CA VAL A 158 -7.18 -4.03 -10.18
C VAL A 158 -8.03 -5.11 -9.50
N LEU A 159 -7.55 -6.36 -9.41
CA LEU A 159 -8.28 -7.43 -8.75
C LEU A 159 -8.46 -7.14 -7.25
N PHE A 160 -7.46 -6.55 -6.58
CA PHE A 160 -7.60 -6.14 -5.18
C PHE A 160 -8.65 -5.04 -5.01
N ILE A 161 -8.76 -4.12 -5.97
CA ILE A 161 -9.80 -3.09 -5.93
C ILE A 161 -11.18 -3.73 -6.15
N PHE A 162 -11.32 -4.56 -7.17
CA PHE A 162 -12.61 -5.11 -7.60
C PHE A 162 -13.12 -6.23 -6.67
N ALA A 163 -12.25 -6.80 -5.84
CA ALA A 163 -12.61 -7.71 -4.75
C ALA A 163 -13.29 -6.98 -3.57
N VAL A 164 -12.94 -5.70 -3.35
CA VAL A 164 -13.42 -4.94 -2.19
C VAL A 164 -14.58 -4.01 -2.55
N LEU A 165 -14.59 -3.45 -3.76
CA LEU A 165 -15.67 -2.59 -4.25
C LEU A 165 -16.95 -3.41 -4.50
N ASP A 166 -18.12 -2.79 -4.34
CA ASP A 166 -19.40 -3.39 -4.73
C ASP A 166 -19.81 -3.00 -6.17
N ASP A 167 -20.92 -3.54 -6.66
CA ASP A 167 -21.36 -3.29 -8.04
C ASP A 167 -21.74 -1.81 -8.27
N LEU A 168 -22.31 -1.13 -7.25
CA LEU A 168 -22.65 0.30 -7.35
C LEU A 168 -21.40 1.18 -7.43
N ASP A 169 -20.33 0.79 -6.73
CA ASP A 169 -19.04 1.45 -6.78
C ASP A 169 -18.42 1.33 -8.18
N ILE A 170 -18.48 0.13 -8.76
CA ILE A 170 -17.95 -0.17 -10.11
C ILE A 170 -18.76 0.58 -11.18
N ASP A 171 -20.08 0.57 -11.07
CA ASP A 171 -20.97 1.35 -11.95
C ASP A 171 -20.66 2.84 -11.86
N TRP A 172 -20.41 3.35 -10.66
CA TRP A 172 -20.02 4.76 -10.48
C TRP A 172 -18.67 5.06 -11.14
N ILE A 173 -17.69 4.17 -10.99
CA ILE A 173 -16.37 4.27 -11.65
C ILE A 173 -16.52 4.31 -13.17
N LEU A 174 -17.34 3.43 -13.74
CA LEU A 174 -17.59 3.36 -15.18
C LEU A 174 -18.28 4.61 -15.72
N ASN A 175 -19.33 5.07 -15.05
CA ASN A 175 -20.11 6.22 -15.48
C ASN A 175 -19.35 7.55 -15.32
N THR A 176 -18.43 7.61 -14.36
CA THR A 176 -17.65 8.82 -14.07
C THR A 176 -16.34 8.87 -14.85
N GLY A 177 -15.73 7.70 -15.09
CA GLY A 177 -14.47 7.54 -15.79
C GLY A 177 -14.59 7.77 -17.29
N LYS A 178 -13.46 8.07 -17.92
CA LYS A 178 -13.34 8.22 -19.37
C LYS A 178 -12.24 7.32 -19.87
N VAL A 179 -12.52 6.58 -20.94
CA VAL A 179 -11.53 5.74 -21.59
C VAL A 179 -10.75 6.62 -22.55
N VAL A 180 -9.44 6.70 -22.34
CA VAL A 180 -8.54 7.51 -23.15
C VAL A 180 -7.44 6.60 -23.70
N LYS A 181 -7.19 6.73 -25.01
CA LYS A 181 -6.08 6.05 -25.69
C LYS A 181 -4.90 6.99 -25.79
N TYR A 182 -3.72 6.47 -25.54
CA TYR A 182 -2.47 7.21 -25.57
C TYR A 182 -1.46 6.51 -26.48
N PRO A 183 -0.77 7.24 -27.36
CA PRO A 183 0.31 6.67 -28.18
C PRO A 183 1.51 6.29 -27.31
N PRO A 184 2.45 5.45 -27.81
CA PRO A 184 3.72 5.21 -27.13
C PRO A 184 4.52 6.50 -26.87
N GLY A 185 5.19 6.57 -25.73
CA GLY A 185 6.05 7.69 -25.31
C GLY A 185 5.31 8.82 -24.59
N GLU A 186 3.99 8.79 -24.53
CA GLU A 186 3.16 9.79 -23.86
C GLU A 186 3.41 9.78 -22.34
N VAL A 187 3.58 10.97 -21.76
CA VAL A 187 3.73 11.14 -20.30
C VAL A 187 2.35 11.29 -19.67
N LEU A 188 1.97 10.32 -18.84
CA LEU A 188 0.68 10.33 -18.14
C LEU A 188 0.77 11.04 -16.78
N ILE A 189 1.88 10.82 -16.08
CA ILE A 189 2.18 11.40 -14.77
C ILE A 189 3.63 11.86 -14.83
N GLN A 190 3.91 13.11 -14.49
CA GLN A 190 5.27 13.64 -14.41
C GLN A 190 5.69 13.75 -12.95
N GLN A 191 6.88 13.26 -12.61
CA GLN A 191 7.44 13.34 -11.27
C GLN A 191 7.45 14.79 -10.77
N GLN A 192 7.19 14.98 -9.46
CA GLN A 192 7.13 16.29 -8.79
C GLN A 192 6.01 17.22 -9.28
N GLU A 193 5.16 16.79 -10.21
CA GLU A 193 3.98 17.53 -10.63
C GLU A 193 2.71 17.06 -9.93
N VAL A 194 1.68 17.91 -9.97
CA VAL A 194 0.35 17.60 -9.45
C VAL A 194 -0.33 16.59 -10.37
N VAL A 195 -0.96 15.59 -9.76
CA VAL A 195 -1.70 14.57 -10.49
C VAL A 195 -3.20 14.82 -10.35
N ASP A 196 -3.88 15.07 -11.46
CA ASP A 196 -5.31 15.42 -11.45
C ASP A 196 -6.25 14.22 -11.62
N SER A 197 -5.72 13.07 -12.02
CA SER A 197 -6.52 11.88 -12.32
C SER A 197 -5.99 10.63 -11.63
N PHE A 198 -6.92 9.72 -11.36
CA PHE A 198 -6.69 8.34 -10.97
C PHE A 198 -6.90 7.49 -12.23
N TYR A 199 -6.00 6.54 -12.48
CA TYR A 199 -6.03 5.75 -13.71
C TYR A 199 -6.08 4.25 -13.43
N ILE A 200 -6.80 3.53 -14.28
CA ILE A 200 -6.73 2.06 -14.39
C ILE A 200 -6.25 1.72 -15.80
N LEU A 201 -5.14 0.99 -15.91
CA LEU A 201 -4.61 0.52 -17.19
C LEU A 201 -5.44 -0.63 -17.73
N LEU A 202 -6.17 -0.39 -18.82
CA LEU A 202 -7.07 -1.37 -19.43
C LEU A 202 -6.35 -2.24 -20.45
N GLN A 203 -5.41 -1.66 -21.21
CA GLN A 203 -4.60 -2.35 -22.20
C GLN A 203 -3.29 -1.59 -22.43
N GLY A 204 -2.21 -2.31 -22.77
CA GLY A 204 -0.90 -1.75 -23.09
C GLY A 204 0.12 -1.97 -21.99
N LYS A 205 1.26 -1.27 -22.09
CA LYS A 205 2.35 -1.30 -21.11
C LYS A 205 2.80 0.11 -20.80
N LEU A 206 3.12 0.36 -19.53
CA LEU A 206 3.68 1.62 -19.07
C LEU A 206 5.03 1.39 -18.40
N VAL A 207 5.85 2.42 -18.33
CA VAL A 207 7.13 2.45 -17.64
C VAL A 207 7.06 3.50 -16.55
N VAL A 208 7.48 3.14 -15.34
CA VAL A 208 7.65 4.06 -14.21
C VAL A 208 9.12 4.36 -14.05
N SER A 209 9.49 5.63 -14.02
CA SER A 209 10.88 6.04 -13.86
C SER A 209 11.01 7.20 -12.87
N ILE A 210 12.18 7.30 -12.22
CA ILE A 210 12.54 8.42 -11.37
C ILE A 210 13.74 9.13 -11.98
N GLU A 211 13.61 10.44 -12.11
CA GLU A 211 14.71 11.35 -12.39
C GLU A 211 15.44 11.65 -11.08
N SER A 212 16.74 11.37 -11.08
CA SER A 212 17.64 11.65 -9.96
C SER A 212 18.92 12.31 -10.48
N ILE A 213 19.56 13.11 -9.63
CA ILE A 213 20.86 13.71 -9.92
C ILE A 213 21.90 12.83 -9.22
N ASP A 214 22.69 12.09 -9.99
CA ASP A 214 23.85 11.36 -9.49
C ASP A 214 25.10 11.91 -10.17
N ASN A 215 26.13 12.28 -9.39
CA ASN A 215 27.40 12.84 -9.88
C ASN A 215 27.28 13.97 -10.93
N GLN A 216 26.29 14.86 -10.79
CA GLN A 216 26.00 15.98 -11.71
C GLN A 216 25.46 15.58 -13.10
N GLU A 217 25.08 14.31 -13.32
CA GLU A 217 24.33 13.87 -14.49
C GLU A 217 22.88 13.53 -14.12
N ASN A 218 21.93 13.91 -14.99
CA ASN A 218 20.54 13.50 -14.85
C ASN A 218 20.42 12.03 -15.22
N CYS A 219 20.26 11.16 -14.23
CA CYS A 219 19.98 9.76 -14.44
C CYS A 219 18.46 9.53 -14.35
N ASN A 220 17.88 8.98 -15.43
CA ASN A 220 16.50 8.54 -15.43
C ASN A 220 16.48 7.02 -15.21
N GLN A 221 16.13 6.60 -14.00
CA GLN A 221 16.14 5.21 -13.60
C GLN A 221 14.74 4.60 -13.73
N GLU A 222 14.61 3.55 -14.54
CA GLU A 222 13.39 2.73 -14.60
C GLU A 222 13.23 1.95 -13.30
N LEU A 223 12.05 2.08 -12.66
CA LEU A 223 11.71 1.38 -11.42
C LEU A 223 10.84 0.15 -11.65
N ALA A 224 9.98 0.19 -12.65
CA ALA A 224 9.00 -0.85 -12.94
C ALA A 224 8.39 -0.69 -14.34
N GLN A 225 7.93 -1.83 -14.88
CA GLN A 225 7.00 -1.87 -15.98
C GLN A 225 5.63 -2.28 -15.47
N LEU A 226 4.59 -1.60 -15.93
CA LEU A 226 3.21 -1.81 -15.53
C LEU A 226 2.43 -2.41 -16.69
N SER A 227 1.57 -3.37 -16.37
CA SER A 227 0.73 -4.10 -17.33
C SER A 227 -0.75 -3.92 -17.03
N GLN A 228 -1.61 -4.45 -17.90
CA GLN A 228 -3.06 -4.46 -17.73
C GLN A 228 -3.49 -4.78 -16.29
N GLY A 229 -4.44 -3.99 -15.78
CA GLY A 229 -4.94 -4.07 -14.42
C GLY A 229 -4.09 -3.30 -13.41
N GLU A 230 -3.09 -2.54 -13.81
CA GLU A 230 -2.37 -1.65 -12.91
C GLU A 230 -3.14 -0.36 -12.62
N ILE A 231 -2.93 0.17 -11.42
CA ILE A 231 -3.52 1.42 -10.93
C ILE A 231 -2.43 2.47 -10.79
N LEU A 232 -2.76 3.71 -11.17
CA LEU A 232 -1.85 4.85 -11.16
C LEU A 232 -2.50 6.07 -10.51
N GLY A 233 -1.67 6.91 -9.91
CA GLY A 233 -2.12 8.16 -9.27
C GLY A 233 -2.81 7.94 -7.92
N GLU A 234 -2.85 6.71 -7.42
CA GLU A 234 -3.37 6.37 -6.10
C GLU A 234 -2.53 7.01 -4.99
N MET A 235 -1.20 6.98 -5.13
CA MET A 235 -0.28 7.53 -4.13
C MET A 235 -0.32 9.06 -4.06
N SER A 236 -0.54 9.73 -5.19
CA SER A 236 -0.75 11.18 -5.20
C SER A 236 -2.13 11.51 -4.65
N PHE A 237 -3.14 10.72 -4.96
CA PHE A 237 -4.50 10.92 -4.48
C PHE A 237 -4.63 10.90 -2.95
N VAL A 238 -4.08 9.89 -2.29
CA VAL A 238 -4.27 9.69 -0.84
C VAL A 238 -3.49 10.65 0.04
N ASN A 239 -2.51 11.38 -0.52
CA ASN A 239 -1.56 12.15 0.29
C ASN A 239 -1.35 13.58 -0.25
N THR A 240 -0.23 13.86 -0.91
CA THR A 240 0.20 15.24 -1.25
C THR A 240 -0.37 15.79 -2.55
N GLY A 241 -1.00 14.97 -3.38
CA GLY A 241 -1.34 15.32 -4.76
C GLY A 241 -0.15 15.30 -5.72
N ILE A 242 1.08 15.13 -5.23
CA ILE A 242 2.31 15.21 -6.03
C ILE A 242 2.81 13.80 -6.39
N ALA A 243 3.18 13.62 -7.66
CA ALA A 243 3.76 12.38 -8.17
C ALA A 243 5.16 12.12 -7.59
N SER A 244 5.42 10.89 -7.15
CA SER A 244 6.76 10.44 -6.73
C SER A 244 7.65 10.01 -7.90
N ALA A 245 7.07 9.71 -9.05
CA ALA A 245 7.76 9.15 -10.21
C ALA A 245 7.01 9.55 -11.49
N THR A 246 7.72 9.50 -12.61
CA THR A 246 7.18 9.72 -13.95
C THR A 246 6.63 8.40 -14.48
N VAL A 247 5.47 8.44 -15.14
CA VAL A 247 4.84 7.28 -15.78
C VAL A 247 4.61 7.61 -17.24
N LYS A 248 5.19 6.79 -18.14
CA LYS A 248 5.06 6.95 -19.60
C LYS A 248 4.49 5.70 -20.25
N THR A 249 3.79 5.86 -21.35
CA THR A 249 3.36 4.72 -22.18
C THR A 249 4.55 4.10 -22.90
N ALA A 250 4.75 2.80 -22.78
CA ALA A 250 5.75 2.06 -23.55
C ALA A 250 5.18 1.55 -24.88
N THR A 251 3.88 1.23 -24.89
CA THR A 251 3.11 0.86 -26.09
C THR A 251 1.88 1.76 -26.20
N GLU A 252 1.15 1.68 -27.31
CA GLU A 252 -0.21 2.21 -27.35
C GLU A 252 -0.99 1.60 -26.18
N SER A 253 -1.63 2.46 -25.40
CA SER A 253 -2.24 2.08 -24.13
C SER A 253 -3.61 2.73 -23.99
N SER A 254 -4.58 2.00 -23.46
CA SER A 254 -5.90 2.51 -23.11
C SER A 254 -6.05 2.51 -21.59
N LEU A 255 -6.50 3.65 -21.05
CA LEU A 255 -6.67 3.83 -19.62
C LEU A 255 -8.07 4.35 -19.32
N LEU A 256 -8.68 3.84 -18.25
CA LEU A 256 -9.83 4.49 -17.63
C LEU A 256 -9.30 5.60 -16.72
N SER A 257 -9.61 6.85 -17.05
CA SER A 257 -9.22 8.04 -16.29
C SER A 257 -10.40 8.58 -15.49
N ILE A 258 -10.20 8.77 -14.18
CA ILE A 258 -11.18 9.34 -13.26
C ILE A 258 -10.57 10.59 -12.64
N SER A 259 -11.24 11.73 -12.75
CA SER A 259 -10.78 12.96 -12.09
C SER A 259 -10.70 12.77 -10.58
N GLN A 260 -9.55 13.09 -9.99
CA GLN A 260 -9.36 13.05 -8.54
C GLN A 260 -10.34 13.97 -7.81
N HIS A 261 -10.70 15.12 -8.38
CA HIS A 261 -11.70 16.01 -7.80
C HIS A 261 -13.05 15.32 -7.63
N LYS A 262 -13.56 14.67 -8.70
CA LYS A 262 -14.83 13.93 -8.64
C LYS A 262 -14.76 12.78 -7.63
N LEU A 263 -13.64 12.07 -7.59
CA LEU A 263 -13.41 11.00 -6.63
C LEU A 263 -13.42 11.53 -5.18
N ARG A 264 -12.74 12.65 -4.89
CA ARG A 264 -12.79 13.29 -3.56
C ARG A 264 -14.20 13.71 -3.16
N VAL A 265 -15.00 14.22 -4.09
CA VAL A 265 -16.40 14.58 -3.82
C VAL A 265 -17.20 13.33 -3.44
N LYS A 266 -17.08 12.25 -4.20
CA LYS A 266 -17.76 10.98 -3.91
C LYS A 266 -17.36 10.40 -2.56
N LEU A 267 -16.07 10.36 -2.23
CA LEU A 267 -15.59 9.86 -0.93
C LEU A 267 -16.11 10.69 0.26
N LYS A 268 -16.30 12.01 0.09
CA LYS A 268 -16.86 12.87 1.14
C LYS A 268 -18.37 12.69 1.33
N GLN A 269 -19.07 12.33 0.26
CA GLN A 269 -20.54 12.18 0.26
C GLN A 269 -21.00 10.77 0.63
N ASP A 270 -20.14 9.77 0.45
CA ASP A 270 -20.46 8.36 0.63
C ASP A 270 -19.39 7.65 1.46
N THR A 271 -19.63 7.54 2.76
CA THR A 271 -18.73 6.87 3.71
C THR A 271 -18.54 5.39 3.37
N SER A 272 -19.56 4.71 2.85
CA SER A 272 -19.49 3.29 2.50
C SER A 272 -18.55 3.06 1.32
N PHE A 273 -18.70 3.87 0.26
CA PHE A 273 -17.74 3.90 -0.85
C PHE A 273 -16.34 4.26 -0.35
N ALA A 274 -16.22 5.25 0.55
CA ALA A 274 -14.94 5.67 1.09
C ALA A 274 -14.22 4.56 1.87
N LYS A 275 -14.94 3.83 2.73
CA LYS A 275 -14.39 2.67 3.43
C LYS A 275 -13.81 1.66 2.43
N ARG A 276 -14.62 1.20 1.47
CA ARG A 276 -14.21 0.17 0.50
C ARG A 276 -13.08 0.64 -0.40
N PHE A 277 -13.14 1.89 -0.87
CA PHE A 277 -12.08 2.49 -1.68
C PHE A 277 -10.75 2.58 -0.92
N TYR A 278 -10.75 3.14 0.30
CA TYR A 278 -9.50 3.23 1.07
C TYR A 278 -8.98 1.86 1.48
N GLN A 279 -9.85 0.91 1.80
CA GLN A 279 -9.44 -0.48 2.08
C GLN A 279 -8.75 -1.10 0.85
N ALA A 280 -9.36 -0.96 -0.33
CA ALA A 280 -8.79 -1.42 -1.59
C ALA A 280 -7.40 -0.81 -1.89
N ILE A 281 -7.27 0.52 -1.78
CA ILE A 281 -5.99 1.21 -2.00
C ILE A 281 -4.95 0.79 -0.96
N THR A 282 -5.36 0.60 0.30
CA THR A 282 -4.47 0.14 1.37
C THR A 282 -3.86 -1.22 1.03
N VAL A 283 -4.66 -2.17 0.53
CA VAL A 283 -4.17 -3.49 0.09
C VAL A 283 -3.17 -3.34 -1.06
N VAL A 284 -3.49 -2.51 -2.07
CA VAL A 284 -2.59 -2.27 -3.22
C VAL A 284 -1.24 -1.69 -2.78
N ILE A 285 -1.23 -0.69 -1.90
CA ILE A 285 0.01 -0.07 -1.41
C ILE A 285 0.79 -1.05 -0.55
N THR A 286 0.12 -1.84 0.28
CA THR A 286 0.74 -2.86 1.14
C THR A 286 1.50 -3.89 0.32
N ASP A 287 0.86 -4.42 -0.71
CA ASP A 287 1.50 -5.35 -1.63
C ASP A 287 2.73 -4.69 -2.29
N ARG A 288 2.59 -3.47 -2.83
CA ARG A 288 3.71 -2.76 -3.46
C ARG A 288 4.89 -2.58 -2.50
N LEU A 289 4.60 -2.18 -1.26
CA LEU A 289 5.61 -1.97 -0.24
C LEU A 289 6.34 -3.27 0.10
N ARG A 290 5.61 -4.38 0.25
CA ARG A 290 6.23 -5.68 0.48
C ARG A 290 7.01 -6.22 -0.70
N ALA A 291 6.46 -6.15 -1.91
CA ALA A 291 7.17 -6.56 -3.12
C ALA A 291 8.50 -5.81 -3.26
N ARG A 292 8.50 -4.51 -2.91
CA ARG A 292 9.74 -3.73 -2.80
C ARG A 292 10.64 -4.26 -1.70
N MET A 293 10.17 -4.40 -0.46
CA MET A 293 11.01 -4.93 0.63
C MET A 293 11.66 -6.28 0.29
N VAL A 294 10.94 -7.18 -0.39
CA VAL A 294 11.46 -8.49 -0.84
C VAL A 294 12.50 -8.35 -1.93
N SER A 295 12.26 -7.48 -2.93
CA SER A 295 13.21 -7.26 -4.02
C SER A 295 14.58 -6.78 -3.54
N ILE A 296 14.70 -6.16 -2.36
CA ILE A 296 16.01 -5.74 -1.81
C ILE A 296 16.80 -6.95 -1.23
N GLY A 297 16.35 -8.19 -1.44
CA GLY A 297 17.04 -9.41 -1.01
C GLY A 297 16.65 -9.86 0.41
N PHE A 298 15.48 -9.44 0.90
CA PHE A 298 15.04 -9.67 2.27
C PHE A 298 13.82 -10.60 2.33
N SER A 299 13.87 -11.56 3.25
CA SER A 299 12.83 -12.57 3.49
C SER A 299 12.33 -13.33 2.25
N GLN A 300 13.22 -14.08 1.60
CA GLN A 300 12.84 -15.06 0.56
C GLN A 300 11.83 -16.10 1.07
N THR A 301 11.82 -16.41 2.38
CA THR A 301 11.15 -17.62 2.89
C THR A 301 9.63 -17.48 3.09
N ALA A 302 9.11 -16.26 3.29
CA ALA A 302 7.67 -16.04 3.53
C ALA A 302 6.92 -15.49 2.31
N TYR A 303 7.59 -14.74 1.42
CA TYR A 303 6.92 -14.05 0.32
C TYR A 303 6.89 -14.86 -0.98
N LEU A 304 7.95 -15.61 -1.28
CA LEU A 304 8.01 -16.41 -2.51
C LEU A 304 7.04 -17.60 -2.45
N ASN A 305 6.87 -18.22 -1.28
CA ASN A 305 5.93 -19.34 -1.12
C ASN A 305 4.47 -18.93 -1.43
N ASN A 306 4.07 -17.69 -1.12
CA ASN A 306 2.73 -17.19 -1.43
C ASN A 306 2.61 -16.54 -2.82
N GLN A 307 3.71 -16.16 -3.49
CA GLN A 307 3.66 -15.65 -4.86
C GLN A 307 3.46 -16.76 -5.89
N PHE A 308 4.02 -17.96 -5.65
CA PHE A 308 3.76 -19.12 -6.52
C PHE A 308 2.30 -19.58 -6.46
N SER A 309 1.56 -19.28 -5.39
CA SER A 309 0.15 -19.62 -5.26
C SER A 309 -0.78 -18.81 -6.19
N LEU A 310 -0.32 -17.74 -6.85
CA LEU A 310 -1.13 -16.95 -7.80
C LEU A 310 -0.90 -17.31 -9.27
N GLU A 311 0.24 -17.95 -9.61
CA GLU A 311 0.51 -18.49 -10.96
C GLU A 311 0.23 -20.01 -11.05
N SER A 312 0.19 -20.70 -9.91
CA SER A 312 -0.34 -22.06 -9.75
C SER A 312 -1.19 -22.11 -8.49
N ILE A 313 -2.49 -21.82 -8.61
CA ILE A 313 -3.44 -21.94 -7.50
C ILE A 313 -3.67 -23.44 -7.26
N ASP A 314 -3.02 -24.02 -6.25
CA ASP A 314 -3.56 -25.20 -5.57
C ASP A 314 -4.72 -24.71 -4.67
N GLU A 315 -5.90 -25.30 -4.85
CA GLU A 315 -7.18 -24.90 -4.23
C GLU A 315 -7.20 -24.98 -2.69
N ASP A 316 -6.15 -25.53 -2.06
CA ASP A 316 -6.20 -25.98 -0.66
C ASP A 316 -5.59 -25.00 0.37
N GLU A 317 -4.97 -23.87 -0.03
CA GLU A 317 -4.27 -22.96 0.90
C GLU A 317 -4.88 -21.54 1.04
N LEU A 318 -5.98 -21.25 0.36
CA LEU A 318 -6.68 -19.97 0.51
C LEU A 318 -7.94 -20.12 1.36
N ASP A 319 -8.14 -19.19 2.29
CA ASP A 319 -9.40 -19.04 3.02
C ASP A 319 -10.54 -18.92 1.98
N LEU A 320 -11.61 -19.71 2.12
CA LEU A 320 -12.69 -19.84 1.12
C LEU A 320 -13.27 -18.48 0.69
N ASP A 321 -13.30 -17.52 1.62
CA ASP A 321 -13.74 -16.14 1.36
C ASP A 321 -12.82 -15.36 0.41
N THR A 322 -11.53 -15.70 0.33
CA THR A 322 -10.55 -15.02 -0.54
C THR A 322 -10.53 -15.56 -1.98
N LEU A 323 -10.81 -16.86 -2.16
CA LEU A 323 -10.96 -17.48 -3.49
C LEU A 323 -12.18 -16.94 -4.23
N ASP A 324 -13.33 -16.88 -3.57
CA ASP A 324 -14.58 -16.36 -4.17
C ASP A 324 -14.44 -14.88 -4.56
N ASN A 325 -13.77 -14.08 -3.73
CA ASN A 325 -13.57 -12.66 -4.00
C ASN A 325 -12.59 -12.39 -5.15
N THR A 326 -11.58 -13.22 -5.36
CA THR A 326 -10.64 -13.05 -6.49
C THR A 326 -11.27 -13.45 -7.82
N ALA A 327 -12.02 -14.54 -7.87
CA ALA A 327 -12.77 -14.96 -9.05
C ALA A 327 -13.86 -13.93 -9.44
N LEU A 328 -14.58 -13.40 -8.44
CA LEU A 328 -15.54 -12.31 -8.64
C LEU A 328 -14.86 -11.04 -9.16
N ALA A 329 -13.71 -10.67 -8.59
CA ALA A 329 -12.95 -9.51 -9.03
C ALA A 329 -12.47 -9.63 -10.49
N ALA A 330 -11.99 -10.82 -10.89
CA ALA A 330 -11.61 -11.10 -12.26
C ALA A 330 -12.80 -10.97 -13.22
N THR A 331 -13.94 -11.57 -12.84
CA THR A 331 -15.19 -11.49 -13.61
C THR A 331 -15.64 -10.04 -13.79
N ARG A 332 -15.60 -9.23 -12.73
CA ARG A 332 -15.97 -7.81 -12.79
C ARG A 332 -15.00 -7.00 -13.64
N PHE A 333 -13.70 -7.28 -13.58
CA PHE A 333 -12.72 -6.60 -14.43
C PHE A 333 -12.90 -6.96 -15.92
N ASP A 334 -13.14 -8.24 -16.23
CA ASP A 334 -13.44 -8.68 -17.59
C ASP A 334 -14.74 -8.07 -18.11
N TRP A 335 -15.76 -7.94 -17.25
CA TRP A 335 -17.00 -7.25 -17.58
C TRP A 335 -16.75 -5.76 -17.88
N LEU A 336 -15.93 -5.07 -17.07
CA LEU A 336 -15.52 -3.69 -17.33
C LEU A 336 -14.83 -3.54 -18.69
N LEU A 337 -13.90 -4.44 -19.02
CA LEU A 337 -13.21 -4.44 -20.32
C LEU A 337 -14.19 -4.60 -21.48
N LYS A 338 -15.21 -5.47 -21.33
CA LYS A 338 -16.26 -5.63 -22.34
C LYS A 338 -17.09 -4.36 -22.51
N GLN A 339 -17.55 -3.74 -21.43
CA GLN A 339 -18.34 -2.51 -21.49
C GLN A 339 -17.59 -1.37 -22.19
N VAL A 340 -16.31 -1.21 -21.86
CA VAL A 340 -15.45 -0.19 -22.46
C VAL A 340 -15.20 -0.44 -23.96
N ASN A 341 -15.07 -1.71 -24.37
CA ASN A 341 -14.84 -2.06 -25.78
C ASN A 341 -16.10 -1.98 -26.66
N ILE A 342 -17.31 -2.05 -26.07
CA ILE A 342 -18.59 -1.94 -26.81
C ILE A 342 -18.93 -0.47 -27.14
N GLY A 343 -18.28 0.50 -26.49
CA GLY A 343 -18.52 1.94 -26.69
C GLY A 343 -17.80 2.61 -27.86
N TYR A 344 -17.27 1.85 -28.83
CA TYR A 344 -16.61 2.35 -30.05
C TYR A 344 -17.42 2.13 -31.32
#